data_AF-A0A1G1YJD0-F1
#
_entry.id   AF-A0A1G1YJD0-F1
#
_cell.length_a   1.000
_cell.length_b   1.000
_cell.length_c   1.000
_cell.angle_alpha   90.00
_cell.angle_beta   90.00
_cell.angle_gamma   90.00
#
_symmetry.space_group_name_H-M   'P 1'
#
loop_
_entity.id
_entity.type
_entity.pdbx_description
1 polymer ?
#
loop_
_entity_poly.entity_id
_entity_poly.type
_entity_poly.pdbx_seq_one_letter_code
_entity_poly.pdbx_strand_id
1 'polypeptide(L)'
;MSEENWHEKSLSWQLGNIGSEVSRAINRDKIGDSNGRQNALERALELIDFTLSDKKHINRLKEIVRLRELLAGHYINNNYYQVGLEDLNKYLLSFALLAKNK
;
A
#
# COMPACT_ATOMS: atom_id res chain seq x y z
N MET A 1 7.25 -6.70 -11.00
CA MET A 1 8.43 -5.90 -10.55
C MET A 1 9.08 -6.71 -9.45
N SER A 2 10.38 -6.99 -9.55
CA SER A 2 11.10 -7.74 -8.52
C SER A 2 11.38 -6.88 -7.30
N GLU A 3 11.73 -7.54 -6.20
CA GLU A 3 12.08 -6.89 -4.93
C GLU A 3 13.34 -6.03 -5.07
N GLU A 4 14.34 -6.48 -5.82
CA GLU A 4 15.60 -5.73 -6.03
C GLU A 4 15.34 -4.41 -6.76
N ASN A 5 14.56 -4.45 -7.85
CA ASN A 5 14.17 -3.26 -8.59
C ASN A 5 13.29 -2.30 -7.76
N TRP A 6 12.55 -2.84 -6.78
CA TRP A 6 11.77 -2.04 -5.84
C TRP A 6 12.67 -1.31 -4.84
N HIS A 7 13.72 -1.97 -4.34
CA HIS A 7 14.68 -1.40 -3.38
C HIS A 7 15.50 -0.25 -3.95
N GLU A 8 15.64 -0.13 -5.27
CA GLU A 8 16.27 1.02 -5.92
C GLU A 8 15.46 2.32 -5.78
N LYS A 9 14.17 2.23 -5.47
CA LYS A 9 13.25 3.38 -5.47
C LYS A 9 13.23 4.10 -4.13
N SER A 10 12.97 5.41 -4.14
CA SER A 10 12.81 6.17 -2.89
C SER A 10 11.57 5.71 -2.10
N LEU A 11 11.56 5.91 -0.78
CA LEU A 11 10.40 5.55 0.07
C LEU A 11 9.11 6.22 -0.41
N SER A 12 9.17 7.49 -0.80
CA SER A 12 8.00 8.21 -1.30
C SER A 12 7.48 7.59 -2.60
N TRP A 13 8.36 7.13 -3.47
CA TRP A 13 7.97 6.43 -4.69
C TRP A 13 7.33 5.07 -4.38
N GLN A 14 7.93 4.31 -3.45
CA GLN A 14 7.40 3.01 -3.00
C GLN A 14 5.99 3.17 -2.40
N LEU A 15 5.82 4.07 -1.43
CA LEU A 15 4.52 4.36 -0.79
C LEU A 15 3.49 4.92 -1.77
N GLY A 16 3.90 5.79 -2.70
CA GLY A 16 3.01 6.30 -3.74
C GLY A 16 2.49 5.19 -4.66
N ASN A 17 3.34 4.22 -5.01
CA ASN A 17 2.93 3.07 -5.83
C ASN A 17 2.04 2.09 -5.06
N ILE A 18 2.28 1.87 -3.76
CA ILE A 18 1.35 1.14 -2.90
C ILE A 18 -0.02 1.85 -2.90
N GLY A 19 -0.05 3.18 -2.83
CA GLY A 19 -1.27 3.97 -2.94
C GLY A 19 -2.05 3.74 -4.24
N SER A 20 -1.37 3.56 -5.37
CA SER A 20 -2.01 3.22 -6.64
C SER A 20 -2.76 1.88 -6.59
N GLU A 21 -2.25 0.89 -5.88
CA GLU A 21 -2.93 -0.41 -5.70
C GLU A 21 -4.11 -0.30 -4.74
N VAL A 22 -4.01 0.51 -3.68
CA VAL A 22 -5.15 0.82 -2.80
C VAL A 22 -6.26 1.55 -3.58
N SER A 23 -5.91 2.56 -4.38
CA SER A 23 -6.85 3.25 -5.27
C SER A 23 -7.51 2.29 -6.26
N ARG A 24 -6.74 1.34 -6.81
CA ARG A 24 -7.25 0.28 -7.68
C ARG A 24 -8.27 -0.59 -6.95
N ALA A 25 -7.99 -1.02 -5.72
CA ALA A 25 -8.91 -1.80 -4.91
C ALA A 25 -10.26 -1.08 -4.71
N ILE A 26 -10.22 0.21 -4.32
CA ILE A 26 -11.41 1.06 -4.17
C ILE A 26 -12.22 1.13 -5.48
N ASN A 27 -11.55 1.34 -6.61
CA ASN A 27 -12.23 1.47 -7.90
C ASN A 27 -12.88 0.15 -8.36
N ARG A 28 -12.29 -1.00 -8.02
CA ARG A 28 -12.88 -2.32 -8.28
C ARG A 28 -14.08 -2.60 -7.39
N ASP A 29 -14.00 -2.20 -6.13
CA ASP A 29 -15.10 -2.33 -5.18
C ASP A 29 -16.34 -1.52 -5.63
N LYS A 30 -16.14 -0.29 -6.11
CA LYS A 30 -17.22 0.57 -6.65
C LYS A 30 -18.04 -0.04 -7.79
N ILE A 31 -17.45 -0.97 -8.54
CA ILE A 31 -18.13 -1.67 -9.65
C ILE A 31 -18.51 -3.11 -9.29
N GLY A 32 -18.38 -3.51 -8.03
CA GLY A 32 -18.70 -4.86 -7.54
C GLY A 32 -17.70 -5.95 -7.94
N ASP A 33 -16.51 -5.58 -8.45
CA ASP A 33 -15.47 -6.53 -8.86
C ASP A 33 -14.65 -7.01 -7.66
N SER A 34 -15.22 -7.97 -6.93
CA SER A 34 -14.62 -8.52 -5.70
C SER A 34 -13.25 -9.18 -5.95
N ASN A 35 -13.09 -9.89 -7.07
CA ASN A 35 -11.82 -10.52 -7.44
C ASN A 35 -10.76 -9.45 -7.78
N GLY A 36 -11.14 -8.42 -8.54
CA GLY A 36 -10.27 -7.31 -8.86
C GLY A 36 -9.84 -6.53 -7.61
N ARG A 37 -10.75 -6.34 -6.65
CA ARG A 37 -10.45 -5.75 -5.35
C ARG A 37 -9.43 -6.60 -4.59
N GLN A 38 -9.66 -7.91 -4.48
CA GLN A 38 -8.77 -8.82 -3.77
C GLN A 38 -7.36 -8.81 -4.36
N ASN A 39 -7.24 -8.98 -5.68
CA ASN A 39 -5.96 -8.96 -6.39
C ASN A 39 -5.19 -7.65 -6.18
N ALA A 40 -5.88 -6.51 -6.12
CA ALA A 40 -5.25 -5.22 -5.85
C ALA A 40 -4.74 -5.10 -4.40
N LEU A 41 -5.50 -5.63 -3.43
CA LEU A 41 -5.06 -5.67 -2.03
C LEU A 41 -3.87 -6.62 -1.82
N GLU A 42 -3.86 -7.80 -2.46
CA GLU A 42 -2.71 -8.72 -2.44
C GLU A 42 -1.46 -8.02 -2.97
N ARG A 43 -1.59 -7.34 -4.12
CA ARG A 43 -0.47 -6.61 -4.70
C ARG A 43 0.01 -5.47 -3.81
N ALA A 44 -0.89 -4.75 -3.15
CA ALA A 44 -0.51 -3.72 -2.17
C ALA A 44 0.27 -4.32 -0.98
N LEU A 45 -0.17 -5.46 -0.45
CA LEU A 45 0.51 -6.18 0.63
C LEU A 45 1.89 -6.67 0.20
N GLU A 46 2.02 -7.26 -0.99
CA GLU A 46 3.31 -7.70 -1.55
C GLU A 46 4.31 -6.54 -1.66
N LEU A 47 3.85 -5.38 -2.14
CA LEU A 47 4.69 -4.19 -2.25
C LEU A 47 5.11 -3.63 -0.88
N ILE A 48 4.26 -3.77 0.15
CA ILE A 48 4.61 -3.43 1.51
C ILE A 48 5.65 -4.41 2.05
N ASP A 49 5.52 -5.70 1.76
CA ASP A 49 6.48 -6.72 2.18
C ASP A 49 7.87 -6.47 1.54
N PHE A 50 7.92 -6.09 0.26
CA PHE A 50 9.17 -5.61 -0.37
C PHE A 50 9.70 -4.32 0.26
N THR A 51 8.82 -3.46 0.79
CA THR A 51 9.26 -2.23 1.49
C THR A 51 9.78 -2.55 2.89
N LEU A 52 9.24 -3.57 3.56
CA LEU A 52 9.67 -4.01 4.90
C LEU A 52 11.02 -4.72 4.89
N SER A 53 11.29 -5.51 3.85
CA SER A 53 12.56 -6.23 3.68
C SER A 53 13.74 -5.31 3.35
N ASP A 54 13.45 -4.08 2.96
CA ASP A 54 14.43 -3.09 2.55
C ASP A 54 15.16 -2.50 3.77
N LYS A 55 16.44 -2.88 3.93
CA LYS A 55 17.27 -2.48 5.09
C LYS A 55 17.40 -0.96 5.25
N LYS A 56 17.18 -0.17 4.19
CA LYS A 56 17.24 1.30 4.28
C LYS A 56 16.13 1.89 5.17
N HIS A 57 15.07 1.12 5.43
CA HIS A 57 13.89 1.56 6.19
C HIS A 57 13.83 1.02 7.62
N ILE A 58 14.91 0.46 8.16
CA ILE A 58 14.95 -0.14 9.51
C ILE A 58 14.45 0.82 10.62
N ASN A 59 14.65 2.12 10.45
CA ASN A 59 14.22 3.15 11.40
C ASN A 59 12.74 3.56 11.25
N ARG A 60 12.01 2.97 10.29
CA ARG A 60 10.61 3.31 9.95
C ARG A 60 9.68 2.09 9.93
N LEU A 61 10.15 0.94 10.42
CA LEU A 61 9.40 -0.32 10.37
C LEU A 61 8.04 -0.25 11.05
N LYS A 62 7.91 0.49 12.16
CA LYS A 62 6.64 0.63 12.89
C LYS A 62 5.50 1.13 11.98
N GLU A 63 5.75 2.20 11.23
CA GLU A 63 4.76 2.80 10.33
C GLU A 63 4.44 1.87 9.16
N ILE A 64 5.45 1.22 8.59
CA ILE A 64 5.27 0.31 7.44
C ILE A 64 4.47 -0.94 7.86
N VAL A 65 4.78 -1.51 9.03
CA VAL A 65 4.03 -2.64 9.59
C VAL A 65 2.60 -2.21 9.93
N ARG A 66 2.38 -1.02 10.47
CA ARG A 66 1.02 -0.52 10.74
C ARG A 66 0.20 -0.40 9.46
N LEU A 67 0.78 0.13 8.38
CA LEU A 67 0.13 0.15 7.07
C LEU A 67 -0.24 -1.26 6.58
N ARG A 68 0.67 -2.22 6.75
CA ARG A 68 0.44 -3.63 6.43
C ARG A 68 -0.74 -4.22 7.22
N GLU A 69 -0.79 -3.98 8.53
CA GLU A 69 -1.86 -4.46 9.43
C GLU A 69 -3.22 -3.92 9.00
N LEU A 70 -3.31 -2.63 8.69
CA LEU A 70 -4.54 -1.99 8.23
C LEU A 70 -5.03 -2.58 6.91
N LEU A 71 -4.13 -2.76 5.92
CA LEU A 71 -4.49 -3.38 4.65
C LEU A 71 -4.82 -4.87 4.77
N ALA A 72 -4.14 -5.60 5.65
CA ALA A 72 -4.48 -6.99 5.93
C ALA A 72 -5.89 -7.11 6.51
N GLY A 73 -6.31 -6.18 7.38
CA GLY A 73 -7.68 -6.08 7.86
C GLY A 73 -8.70 -5.95 6.73
N HIS A 74 -8.45 -5.06 5.76
CA HIS A 74 -9.30 -4.91 4.57
C HIS A 74 -9.31 -6.15 3.67
N TYR A 75 -8.15 -6.82 3.55
CA TYR A 75 -7.99 -8.02 2.72
C TYR A 75 -8.80 -9.21 3.24
N ILE A 76 -8.88 -9.39 4.57
CA ILE A 76 -9.68 -10.45 5.21
C ILE A 76 -11.10 -9.99 5.58
N ASN A 77 -11.51 -8.78 5.16
CA ASN A 77 -12.79 -8.15 5.49
C ASN A 77 -13.09 -8.12 7.00
N ASN A 78 -12.11 -7.69 7.79
CA ASN A 78 -12.21 -7.59 9.24
C ASN A 78 -12.30 -6.13 9.70
N ASN A 79 -13.13 -5.89 10.71
CA ASN A 79 -13.45 -4.58 11.26
C ASN A 79 -12.64 -4.22 12.52
N TYR A 80 -11.51 -4.89 12.78
CA TYR A 80 -10.66 -4.57 13.95
C TYR A 80 -10.17 -3.12 13.97
N TYR A 81 -10.02 -2.48 12.81
CA TYR A 81 -9.57 -1.10 12.69
C TYR A 81 -10.66 -0.24 12.03
N GLN A 82 -10.91 0.94 12.60
CA GLN A 82 -11.85 1.93 12.07
C GLN A 82 -11.16 2.88 11.07
N VAL A 83 -10.37 2.33 10.14
CA VAL A 83 -9.67 3.09 9.09
C VAL A 83 -10.09 2.53 7.74
N GLY A 84 -10.72 3.36 6.90
CA GLY A 84 -11.20 2.96 5.58
C GLY A 84 -10.08 2.86 4.53
N LEU A 85 -10.35 2.20 3.40
CA LEU A 85 -9.42 2.20 2.27
C LEU A 85 -9.21 3.62 1.73
N GLU A 86 -10.25 4.47 1.77
CA GLU A 86 -10.21 5.86 1.38
C GLU A 86 -9.23 6.69 2.23
N ASP A 87 -9.18 6.44 3.54
CA ASP A 87 -8.24 7.11 4.46
C ASP A 87 -6.80 6.72 4.15
N LEU A 88 -6.57 5.42 3.92
CA LEU A 88 -5.26 4.90 3.52
C LEU A 88 -4.83 5.47 2.17
N ASN A 89 -5.74 5.54 1.20
CA ASN A 89 -5.47 6.11 -0.11
C ASN A 89 -5.09 7.60 0.00
N LYS A 90 -5.81 8.36 0.83
CA LYS A 90 -5.49 9.77 1.09
C LYS A 90 -4.11 9.95 1.72
N TYR A 91 -3.75 9.12 2.70
CA TYR A 91 -2.42 9.10 3.31
C TYR A 91 -1.33 8.79 2.27
N LEU A 92 -1.52 7.77 1.44
CA LEU A 92 -0.55 7.33 0.44
C LEU A 92 -0.38 8.32 -0.72
N LEU A 93 -1.45 9.06 -1.07
CA LEU A 93 -1.44 10.06 -2.14
C LEU A 93 -0.40 11.17 -1.89
N SER A 94 -0.19 11.58 -0.63
CA SER A 94 0.83 12.57 -0.29
C SER A 94 2.24 12.12 -0.71
N PHE A 95 2.54 10.83 -0.63
CA PHE A 95 3.83 10.29 -1.06
C PHE A 95 3.94 10.21 -2.59
N ALA A 96 2.85 9.90 -3.29
CA ALA A 96 2.81 9.94 -4.75
C ALA A 96 3.09 11.35 -5.28
N LEU A 97 2.54 12.39 -4.64
CA LEU A 97 2.83 13.79 -4.96
C LEU A 97 4.29 14.14 -4.68
N LEU A 98 4.82 13.73 -3.52
CA LEU A 98 6.22 13.95 -3.16
C LEU A 98 7.18 13.25 -4.14
N ALA A 99 6.83 12.06 -4.63
CA ALA A 99 7.63 11.31 -5.59
C ALA A 99 7.68 11.95 -6.98
N LYS A 100 6.68 12.76 -7.36
CA LYS A 100 6.65 13.50 -8.64
C LYS A 100 7.46 14.80 -8.59
N ASN A 101 7.65 15.37 -7.42
CA ASN A 101 8.32 16.66 -7.22
C ASN A 101 9.84 16.52 -6.99
N LYS A 102 10.44 15.43 -7.48
CA LYS A 102 11.87 15.13 -7.37
C LYS A 102 12.48 14.92 -8.74
#